data_AF-A0A538TIW1-F1
#
_entry.id   AF-A0A538TIW1-F1
#
_cell.length_a   1.000
_cell.length_b   1.000
_cell.length_c   1.000
_cell.angle_alpha   90.00
_cell.angle_beta   90.00
_cell.angle_gamma   90.00
#
_symmetry.space_group_name_H-M   'P 1'
#
loop_
_entity.id
_entity.type
_entity.pdbx_description
1 polymer ?
#
loop_
_entity_poly.entity_id
_entity_poly.type
_entity_poly.pdbx_seq_one_letter_code
_entity_poly.pdbx_strand_id
1 'polypeptide(L)'
;MRRPLPGVLRARRPLSTGLLALSLFASTLYLGVRPAYSDVSVGGNSGSFLQFEIGGRPSGMGGAQVGSAAGIMAQYWNPAALASLEQQQVGAMHAAWLQDLKYEWLGYARPLSPKLGVGSVSLAYFHLPSINGTDAFGNPTGDFKVYDMAFTIGLARNLARGISVGANVKAIRQNLASVSAMGPAVDLGAMATWRGTSFGVVEQNIGPSLSFDGSTSYPLPHQLRLGLSRSVAEGRVLLATDYNMPSDYYKDVRVGAELRAHPNISLRLGYRREIGAGDDPGNGMSYGLGINFRQMNIDYAMTPDNQFADVHRLSFGYSFGSGATEKEPKPKKRPEDKKPAPPAPTGPPVIAEVVPKPVEPKPVKATEVTPKTVALATPTPSPIAQSPAASAPPAAFSDFVIVLPGFSSKETAQAEIKALDLLGFRTKDARIEKDARRGGYSITLTRMNSKGKADEMAASLQRMSFRAVVDLAQK
;
A
#
# COMPACT_ATOMS: atom_id res chain seq x y z
N MET A 1 33.12 -48.74 32.61
CA MET A 1 32.14 -48.35 31.57
C MET A 1 30.78 -48.16 32.25
N ARG A 2 29.93 -47.15 32.04
CA ARG A 2 29.99 -45.85 31.32
C ARG A 2 29.26 -44.82 32.23
N ARG A 3 29.65 -43.53 32.21
CA ARG A 3 28.84 -42.45 32.83
C ARG A 3 27.64 -42.12 31.93
N PRO A 4 26.44 -41.79 32.46
CA PRO A 4 25.40 -41.13 31.70
C PRO A 4 25.76 -39.65 31.43
N LEU A 5 25.33 -39.14 30.28
CA LEU A 5 25.62 -37.78 29.79
C LEU A 5 24.72 -36.71 30.45
N PRO A 6 25.19 -35.46 30.60
CA PRO A 6 24.39 -34.36 31.16
C PRO A 6 23.30 -33.89 30.18
N GLY A 7 22.18 -33.45 30.73
CA GLY A 7 20.99 -33.08 29.98
C GLY A 7 21.16 -31.82 29.13
N VAL A 8 20.70 -31.90 27.87
CA VAL A 8 20.59 -30.74 26.98
C VAL A 8 19.37 -29.92 27.38
N LEU A 9 19.60 -28.74 27.95
CA LEU A 9 18.58 -27.70 28.11
C LEU A 9 18.06 -27.27 26.73
N ARG A 10 16.95 -27.86 26.28
CA ARG A 10 16.22 -27.40 25.10
C ARG A 10 15.70 -25.97 25.33
N ALA A 11 16.29 -25.01 24.64
CA ALA A 11 15.77 -23.65 24.59
C ALA A 11 14.31 -23.66 24.07
N ARG A 12 13.39 -23.10 24.85
CA ARG A 12 11.98 -22.94 24.44
C ARG A 12 11.92 -21.95 23.27
N ARG A 13 11.53 -22.43 22.08
CA ARG A 13 11.35 -21.59 20.89
C ARG A 13 10.14 -20.65 21.07
N PRO A 14 10.20 -19.37 20.65
CA PRO A 14 9.11 -18.41 20.82
C PRO A 14 8.03 -18.58 19.74
N LEU A 15 7.27 -19.68 19.79
CA LEU A 15 6.18 -19.95 18.83
C LEU A 15 5.00 -18.98 19.01
N SER A 16 4.80 -18.45 20.23
CA SER A 16 3.67 -17.59 20.59
C SER A 16 3.69 -16.21 19.93
N THR A 17 4.86 -15.64 19.63
CA THR A 17 4.95 -14.30 19.03
C THR A 17 4.57 -14.26 17.55
N GLY A 18 4.71 -15.38 16.83
CA GLY A 18 4.29 -15.49 15.43
C GLY A 18 2.77 -15.53 15.29
N LEU A 19 2.10 -16.29 16.16
CA LEU A 19 0.64 -16.39 16.20
C LEU A 19 -0.02 -15.03 16.52
N LEU A 20 0.55 -14.26 17.46
CA LEU A 20 0.08 -12.91 17.79
C LEU A 20 0.22 -11.92 16.63
N ALA A 21 1.32 -11.98 15.87
CA ALA A 21 1.49 -11.15 14.68
C ALA A 21 0.50 -11.54 13.56
N LEU A 22 0.24 -12.84 13.38
CA LEU A 22 -0.73 -13.34 12.40
C LEU A 22 -2.17 -12.99 12.80
N SER A 23 -2.51 -13.04 14.09
CA SER A 23 -3.84 -12.62 14.57
C SER A 23 -4.04 -11.12 14.41
N LEU A 24 -3.02 -10.29 14.71
CA LEU A 24 -3.08 -8.84 14.46
C LEU A 24 -3.25 -8.52 12.97
N PHE A 25 -2.52 -9.21 12.09
CA PHE A 25 -2.64 -9.08 10.63
C PHE A 25 -4.05 -9.45 10.13
N ALA A 26 -4.62 -10.55 10.63
CA ALA A 26 -6.00 -10.94 10.35
C ALA A 26 -7.04 -9.97 10.95
N SER A 27 -6.76 -9.37 12.11
CA SER A 27 -7.60 -8.33 12.70
C SER A 27 -7.59 -7.03 11.91
N THR A 28 -6.46 -6.64 11.28
CA THR A 28 -6.43 -5.48 10.37
C THR A 28 -7.27 -5.68 9.11
N LEU A 29 -7.43 -6.92 8.61
CA LEU A 29 -8.44 -7.21 7.56
C LEU A 29 -9.90 -7.04 8.04
N TYR A 30 -10.13 -6.95 9.35
CA TYR A 30 -11.45 -6.83 9.98
C TYR A 30 -11.66 -5.50 10.73
N LEU A 31 -10.79 -4.50 10.55
CA LEU A 31 -11.02 -3.16 11.09
C LEU A 31 -12.17 -2.49 10.31
N GLY A 32 -13.38 -2.66 10.85
CA GLY A 32 -14.55 -1.89 10.45
C GLY A 32 -14.39 -0.43 10.84
N VAL A 33 -13.58 0.31 10.08
CA VAL A 33 -13.50 1.77 10.17
C VAL A 33 -14.87 2.31 9.81
N ARG A 34 -15.59 2.84 10.81
CA ARG A 34 -16.85 3.54 10.57
C ARG A 34 -16.57 4.69 9.60
N PRO A 35 -17.28 4.80 8.46
CA PRO A 35 -17.07 5.90 7.53
C PRO A 35 -17.46 7.20 8.23
N ALA A 36 -16.46 7.94 8.67
CA ALA A 36 -16.60 9.37 8.88
C ALA A 36 -16.56 9.99 7.49
N TYR A 37 -17.74 10.38 6.98
CA TYR A 37 -17.86 11.14 5.74
C TYR A 37 -17.19 12.50 5.96
N SER A 38 -15.94 12.63 5.54
CA SER A 38 -15.31 13.92 5.30
C SER A 38 -15.49 14.27 3.83
N ASP A 39 -15.93 15.49 3.54
CA ASP A 39 -15.86 16.07 2.20
C ASP A 39 -14.38 16.19 1.80
N VAL A 40 -13.88 15.19 1.07
CA VAL A 40 -12.53 15.22 0.49
C VAL A 40 -12.61 15.95 -0.84
N SER A 41 -11.77 16.95 -1.06
CA SER A 41 -11.51 17.49 -2.39
C SER A 41 -10.73 16.44 -3.19
N VAL A 42 -11.45 15.57 -3.90
CA VAL A 42 -10.86 14.55 -4.76
C VAL A 42 -10.47 15.20 -6.10
N GLY A 43 -9.19 15.15 -6.42
CA GLY A 43 -8.62 15.79 -7.61
C GLY A 43 -8.51 17.32 -7.52
N GLY A 44 -8.03 17.95 -8.59
CA GLY A 44 -7.71 19.38 -8.62
C GLY A 44 -6.28 19.75 -8.19
N ASN A 45 -5.41 18.75 -8.01
CA ASN A 45 -4.00 18.94 -7.69
C ASN A 45 -3.11 18.82 -8.94
N SER A 46 -1.92 19.43 -8.87
CA SER A 46 -0.84 19.26 -9.85
C SER A 46 0.15 18.22 -9.37
N GLY A 47 0.84 17.53 -10.28
CA GLY A 47 1.88 16.57 -9.95
C GLY A 47 1.37 15.23 -9.42
N SER A 48 0.15 14.79 -9.80
CA SER A 48 -0.44 13.50 -9.37
C SER A 48 0.47 12.29 -9.63
N PHE A 49 1.36 12.36 -10.64
CA PHE A 49 2.38 11.34 -10.91
C PHE A 49 3.33 11.07 -9.73
N LEU A 50 3.46 12.00 -8.78
CA LEU A 50 4.23 11.85 -7.55
C LEU A 50 3.61 10.83 -6.57
N GLN A 51 2.37 10.38 -6.82
CA GLN A 51 1.72 9.32 -6.06
C GLN A 51 1.91 7.94 -6.72
N PHE A 52 2.50 7.86 -7.91
CA PHE A 52 2.58 6.63 -8.68
C PHE A 52 3.63 5.68 -8.09
N GLU A 53 3.24 4.42 -7.89
CA GLU A 53 4.06 3.44 -7.17
C GLU A 53 5.36 3.08 -7.93
N ILE A 54 6.51 3.31 -7.28
CA ILE A 54 7.84 2.96 -7.80
C ILE A 54 8.26 1.57 -7.30
N GLY A 55 8.57 0.69 -8.24
CA GLY A 55 9.18 -0.63 -8.01
C GLY A 55 8.19 -1.79 -7.92
N GLY A 56 8.58 -2.94 -8.49
CA GLY A 56 7.80 -4.17 -8.46
C GLY A 56 7.68 -4.76 -7.05
N ARG A 57 8.75 -4.80 -6.25
CA ARG A 57 8.68 -5.28 -4.86
C ARG A 57 7.63 -4.50 -4.03
N PRO A 58 7.67 -3.15 -3.99
CA PRO A 58 6.64 -2.33 -3.36
C PRO A 58 5.22 -2.58 -3.86
N SER A 59 5.01 -2.51 -5.17
CA SER A 59 3.68 -2.58 -5.77
C SER A 59 3.05 -3.97 -5.62
N GLY A 60 3.86 -5.03 -5.68
CA GLY A 60 3.43 -6.41 -5.39
C GLY A 60 3.12 -6.68 -3.92
N MET A 61 3.44 -5.76 -3.01
CA MET A 61 2.95 -5.72 -1.62
C MET A 61 1.80 -4.70 -1.44
N GLY A 62 1.18 -4.27 -2.55
CA GLY A 62 0.07 -3.33 -2.55
C GLY A 62 0.46 -1.96 -2.00
N GLY A 63 1.72 -1.54 -2.19
CA GLY A 63 2.24 -0.25 -1.72
C GLY A 63 2.51 -0.13 -0.22
N ALA A 64 2.30 -1.19 0.57
CA ALA A 64 2.65 -1.22 2.00
C ALA A 64 4.18 -1.31 2.16
N GLN A 65 4.85 -0.17 2.32
CA GLN A 65 6.32 -0.07 2.39
C GLN A 65 6.87 0.95 3.38
N VAL A 66 6.07 1.85 3.96
CA VAL A 66 6.61 2.91 4.83
C VAL A 66 7.38 2.35 6.02
N GLY A 67 6.95 1.19 6.55
CA GLY A 67 7.67 0.42 7.56
C GLY A 67 8.65 -0.66 7.04
N SER A 68 8.73 -0.93 5.73
CA SER A 68 9.50 -2.05 5.15
C SER A 68 10.29 -1.77 3.86
N ALA A 69 10.43 -0.49 3.51
CA ALA A 69 11.19 -0.03 2.37
C ALA A 69 12.66 -0.47 2.50
N ALA A 70 13.28 -0.79 1.36
CA ALA A 70 14.66 -1.26 1.31
C ALA A 70 15.30 -0.93 -0.04
N GLY A 71 16.63 -0.78 -0.04
CA GLY A 71 17.41 -0.46 -1.23
C GLY A 71 17.15 0.94 -1.78
N ILE A 72 17.67 1.23 -2.98
CA ILE A 72 17.55 2.51 -3.68
C ILE A 72 16.09 2.99 -3.82
N MET A 73 15.14 2.09 -4.12
CA MET A 73 13.72 2.46 -4.22
C MET A 73 13.09 2.91 -2.89
N ALA A 74 13.76 2.69 -1.75
CA ALA A 74 13.35 3.28 -0.48
C ALA A 74 13.33 4.81 -0.50
N GLN A 75 14.11 5.46 -1.39
CA GLN A 75 14.09 6.92 -1.56
C GLN A 75 12.66 7.45 -1.75
N TYR A 76 11.82 6.75 -2.51
CA TYR A 76 10.43 7.12 -2.74
C TYR A 76 9.50 6.75 -1.57
N TRP A 77 9.61 5.55 -1.01
CA TRP A 77 8.63 5.04 -0.03
C TRP A 77 8.86 5.54 1.40
N ASN A 78 10.12 5.63 1.84
CA ASN A 78 10.52 6.23 3.11
C ASN A 78 12.02 6.57 3.03
N PRO A 79 12.42 7.84 2.86
CA PRO A 79 13.83 8.19 2.72
C PRO A 79 14.66 7.77 3.95
N ALA A 80 14.09 7.65 5.15
CA ALA A 80 14.81 7.15 6.33
C ALA A 80 15.30 5.70 6.18
N ALA A 81 14.62 4.88 5.37
CA ALA A 81 15.01 3.50 5.15
C ALA A 81 16.26 3.36 4.24
N LEU A 82 16.62 4.40 3.47
CA LEU A 82 17.92 4.43 2.78
C LEU A 82 19.11 4.36 3.75
N ALA A 83 18.94 4.75 5.02
CA ALA A 83 20.01 4.70 6.02
C ALA A 83 20.50 3.27 6.35
N SER A 84 19.77 2.22 5.94
CA SER A 84 20.22 0.83 6.07
C SER A 84 20.97 0.31 4.83
N LEU A 85 21.23 1.15 3.83
CA LEU A 85 21.96 0.76 2.63
C LEU A 85 23.46 0.64 2.91
N GLU A 86 24.00 -0.58 2.80
CA GLU A 86 25.42 -0.87 3.12
C GLU A 86 26.37 -0.75 1.90
N GLN A 87 25.84 -0.86 0.69
CA GLN A 87 26.59 -0.86 -0.57
C GLN A 87 26.01 0.18 -1.52
N GLN A 88 26.77 0.64 -2.52
CA GLN A 88 26.17 1.50 -3.55
C GLN A 88 25.12 0.68 -4.31
N GLN A 89 24.03 1.29 -4.75
CA GLN A 89 23.00 0.57 -5.51
C GLN A 89 22.46 1.47 -6.62
N VAL A 90 22.35 0.92 -7.82
CA VAL A 90 21.53 1.47 -8.91
C VAL A 90 20.25 0.67 -9.00
N GLY A 91 19.14 1.32 -9.35
CA GLY A 91 17.88 0.65 -9.63
C GLY A 91 17.08 1.39 -10.67
N ALA A 92 16.29 0.63 -11.43
CA ALA A 92 15.42 1.16 -12.47
C ALA A 92 14.04 0.49 -12.38
N MET A 93 13.01 1.17 -12.87
CA MET A 93 11.67 0.61 -13.04
C MET A 93 11.10 1.11 -14.37
N HIS A 94 10.44 0.20 -15.07
CA HIS A 94 9.51 0.49 -16.16
C HIS A 94 8.12 0.04 -15.74
N ALA A 95 7.11 0.90 -15.91
CA ALA A 95 5.71 0.54 -15.80
C ALA A 95 4.96 0.97 -17.06
N ALA A 96 4.06 0.11 -17.53
CA ALA A 96 3.18 0.37 -18.66
C ALA A 96 1.72 0.36 -18.18
N TRP A 97 0.97 1.37 -18.60
CA TRP A 97 -0.44 1.60 -18.30
C TRP A 97 -1.26 1.64 -19.60
N LEU A 98 -2.57 1.88 -19.47
CA LEU A 98 -3.48 2.07 -20.59
C LEU A 98 -3.01 3.19 -21.55
N GLN A 99 -3.32 3.06 -22.85
CA GLN A 99 -3.00 4.06 -23.89
C GLN A 99 -1.51 4.42 -24.00
N ASP A 100 -0.62 3.43 -23.88
CA ASP A 100 0.84 3.60 -23.98
C ASP A 100 1.46 4.59 -22.96
N LEU A 101 0.72 4.95 -21.91
CA LEU A 101 1.24 5.71 -20.77
C LEU A 101 2.35 4.91 -20.09
N LYS A 102 3.51 5.54 -19.93
CA LYS A 102 4.72 4.91 -19.39
C LYS A 102 5.24 5.69 -18.20
N TYR A 103 5.68 4.95 -17.18
CA TYR A 103 6.35 5.51 -16.03
C TYR A 103 7.72 4.87 -15.88
N GLU A 104 8.75 5.67 -16.12
CA GLU A 104 10.14 5.28 -15.96
C GLU A 104 10.68 5.84 -14.64
N TRP A 105 11.49 5.05 -13.95
CA TRP A 105 12.26 5.51 -12.80
C TRP A 105 13.69 5.02 -12.87
N LEU A 106 14.65 5.87 -12.53
CA LEU A 106 16.06 5.53 -12.39
C LEU A 106 16.59 6.16 -11.10
N GLY A 107 17.30 5.40 -10.28
CA GLY A 107 17.91 5.88 -9.05
C GLY A 107 19.29 5.30 -8.79
N TYR A 108 20.13 6.07 -8.12
CA TYR A 108 21.41 5.66 -7.57
C TYR A 108 21.56 6.16 -6.12
N ALA A 109 22.00 5.29 -5.22
CA ALA A 109 22.40 5.65 -3.86
C ALA A 109 23.76 5.08 -3.50
N ARG A 110 24.45 5.75 -2.58
CA ARG A 110 25.69 5.27 -1.98
C ARG A 110 25.84 5.68 -0.52
N PRO A 111 26.42 4.82 0.34
CA PRO A 111 27.01 5.26 1.60
C PRO A 111 28.05 6.37 1.33
N LEU A 112 27.97 7.47 2.08
CA LEU A 112 28.90 8.60 1.99
C LEU A 112 29.95 8.53 3.10
N SER A 113 29.50 8.53 4.35
CA SER A 113 30.32 8.33 5.55
C SER A 113 29.42 8.03 6.75
N PRO A 114 29.95 7.49 7.87
CA PRO A 114 29.15 7.28 9.09
C PRO A 114 28.50 8.56 9.66
N LYS A 115 29.05 9.75 9.35
CA LYS A 115 28.51 11.05 9.80
C LYS A 115 27.45 11.63 8.87
N LEU A 116 27.62 11.45 7.56
CA LEU A 116 26.70 11.94 6.53
C LEU A 116 25.55 10.97 6.25
N GLY A 117 25.77 9.66 6.47
CA GLY A 117 24.84 8.60 6.11
C GLY A 117 24.93 8.20 4.64
N VAL A 118 23.77 8.01 4.02
CA VAL A 118 23.58 7.54 2.64
C VAL A 118 23.01 8.67 1.81
N GLY A 119 23.67 8.98 0.69
CA GLY A 119 23.18 9.94 -0.31
C GLY A 119 22.54 9.21 -1.49
N SER A 120 21.55 9.84 -2.10
CA SER A 120 20.77 9.29 -3.22
C SER A 120 20.39 10.36 -4.23
N VAL A 121 20.27 9.95 -5.49
CA VAL A 121 19.70 10.73 -6.60
C VAL A 121 18.76 9.84 -7.41
N SER A 122 17.65 10.37 -7.89
CA SER A 122 16.76 9.67 -8.82
C SER A 122 16.04 10.61 -9.76
N LEU A 123 15.54 10.03 -10.85
CA LEU A 123 14.71 10.64 -11.87
C LEU A 123 13.46 9.78 -12.05
N ALA A 124 12.29 10.37 -11.85
CA ALA A 124 11.01 9.81 -12.26
C ALA A 124 10.53 10.53 -13.52
N TYR A 125 10.03 9.80 -14.51
CA TYR A 125 9.54 10.36 -15.77
C TYR A 125 8.26 9.62 -16.20
N PHE A 126 7.13 10.30 -16.12
CA PHE A 126 5.82 9.81 -16.56
C PHE A 126 5.48 10.48 -17.88
N HIS A 127 5.11 9.74 -18.92
CA HIS A 127 4.86 10.32 -20.23
C HIS A 127 3.92 9.49 -21.10
N LEU A 128 3.36 10.13 -22.12
CA LEU A 128 2.74 9.49 -23.27
C LEU A 128 3.64 9.60 -24.52
N PRO A 129 3.38 8.81 -25.58
CA PRO A 129 3.97 9.03 -26.90
C PRO A 129 3.59 10.41 -27.46
N SER A 130 4.39 11.01 -28.34
CA SER A 130 4.01 12.27 -29.02
C SER A 130 2.65 12.13 -29.71
N ILE A 131 1.77 13.11 -29.52
CA ILE A 131 0.44 13.15 -30.16
C ILE A 131 0.52 14.09 -31.35
N ASN A 132 0.29 13.59 -32.56
CA ASN A 132 0.28 14.39 -33.77
C ASN A 132 -0.91 15.36 -33.74
N GLY A 133 -0.66 16.67 -33.68
CA GLY A 133 -1.69 17.69 -33.73
C GLY A 133 -2.24 17.89 -35.14
N THR A 134 -3.55 18.09 -35.25
CA THR A 134 -4.24 18.46 -36.49
C THR A 134 -5.27 19.56 -36.25
N ASP A 135 -5.48 20.41 -37.26
CA ASP A 135 -6.55 21.41 -37.25
C ASP A 135 -7.92 20.82 -37.63
N ALA A 136 -8.97 21.66 -37.63
CA ALA A 136 -10.32 21.25 -37.99
C ALA A 136 -10.49 20.77 -39.44
N PHE A 137 -9.48 20.96 -40.30
CA PHE A 137 -9.44 20.52 -41.69
C PHE A 137 -8.48 19.32 -41.90
N GLY A 138 -7.84 18.82 -40.83
CA GLY A 138 -6.90 17.72 -40.87
C GLY A 138 -5.45 18.11 -41.22
N ASN A 139 -5.12 19.40 -41.32
CA ASN A 139 -3.74 19.84 -41.56
C ASN A 139 -2.88 19.65 -40.29
N PRO A 140 -1.64 19.18 -40.38
CA PRO A 140 -0.76 19.05 -39.21
C PRO A 140 -0.46 20.38 -38.52
N THR A 141 -0.64 20.43 -37.20
CA THR A 141 -0.32 21.60 -36.35
C THR A 141 0.95 21.43 -35.51
N GLY A 142 1.68 20.33 -35.72
CA GLY A 142 2.86 19.93 -34.94
C GLY A 142 2.53 18.97 -33.80
N ASP A 143 3.57 18.36 -33.23
CA ASP A 143 3.43 17.28 -32.24
C ASP A 143 3.31 17.83 -30.82
N PHE A 144 2.32 17.35 -30.07
CA PHE A 144 2.15 17.63 -28.65
C PHE A 144 2.90 16.60 -27.80
N LYS A 145 3.61 17.10 -26.79
CA LYS A 145 4.29 16.27 -25.78
C LYS A 145 3.66 16.52 -24.41
N VAL A 146 3.19 15.44 -23.79
CA VAL A 146 2.73 15.47 -22.39
C VAL A 146 3.63 14.57 -21.57
N TYR A 147 4.25 15.15 -20.55
CA TYR A 147 5.11 14.44 -19.62
C TYR A 147 5.22 15.18 -18.29
N ASP A 148 5.44 14.39 -17.25
CA ASP A 148 5.79 14.84 -15.92
C ASP A 148 7.14 14.25 -15.51
N MET A 149 7.93 15.04 -14.77
CA MET A 149 9.27 14.65 -14.37
C MET A 149 9.57 15.13 -12.94
N ALA A 150 10.18 14.27 -12.14
CA ALA A 150 10.71 14.64 -10.83
C ALA A 150 12.17 14.19 -10.69
N PHE A 151 13.07 15.16 -10.59
CA PHE A 151 14.45 14.91 -10.19
C PHE A 151 14.56 15.03 -8.67
N THR A 152 15.06 14.00 -7.99
CA THR A 152 15.05 13.91 -6.52
C THR A 152 16.46 13.66 -5.98
N ILE A 153 16.94 14.54 -5.09
CA ILE A 153 18.14 14.31 -4.28
C ILE A 153 17.69 13.94 -2.87
N GLY A 154 18.27 12.90 -2.26
CA GLY A 154 17.93 12.46 -0.91
C GLY A 154 19.14 12.17 -0.03
N LEU A 155 19.01 12.41 1.28
CA LEU A 155 20.00 12.08 2.30
C LEU A 155 19.32 11.38 3.47
N ALA A 156 19.92 10.28 3.96
CA ALA A 156 19.39 9.50 5.07
C ALA A 156 20.48 9.06 6.03
N ARG A 157 20.21 9.08 7.35
CA ARG A 157 21.18 8.69 8.37
C ARG A 157 20.54 7.96 9.55
N ASN A 158 21.29 7.06 10.16
CA ASN A 158 20.95 6.49 11.46
C ASN A 158 21.28 7.50 12.55
N LEU A 159 20.29 7.85 13.39
CA LEU A 159 20.48 8.72 14.56
C LEU A 159 20.90 7.93 15.80
N ALA A 160 20.31 6.76 15.97
CA ALA A 160 20.54 5.86 17.09
C ALA A 160 20.35 4.41 16.64
N ARG A 161 20.59 3.45 17.55
CA ARG A 161 20.38 2.03 17.26
C ARG A 161 18.91 1.76 16.91
N GLY A 162 18.67 1.48 15.63
CA GLY A 162 17.33 1.22 15.11
C GLY A 162 16.47 2.47 14.96
N ILE A 163 17.04 3.69 14.94
CA ILE A 163 16.31 4.92 14.59
C ILE A 163 17.05 5.62 13.46
N SER A 164 16.37 5.82 12.33
CA SER A 164 16.87 6.58 11.20
C SER A 164 15.91 7.70 10.79
N VAL A 165 16.48 8.70 10.12
CA VAL A 165 15.75 9.79 9.46
C VAL A 165 16.30 10.00 8.07
N GLY A 166 15.48 10.52 7.16
CA GLY A 166 15.91 10.91 5.84
C GLY A 166 15.03 12.03 5.29
N ALA A 167 15.56 12.74 4.31
CA ALA A 167 14.86 13.80 3.61
C ALA A 167 15.17 13.75 2.12
N ASN A 168 14.20 14.14 1.30
CA ASN A 168 14.34 14.36 -0.14
C ASN A 168 14.09 15.82 -0.48
N VAL A 169 14.76 16.32 -1.50
CA VAL A 169 14.40 17.54 -2.24
C VAL A 169 14.13 17.15 -3.68
N LYS A 170 12.97 17.57 -4.19
CA LYS A 170 12.47 17.29 -5.54
C LYS A 170 12.45 18.58 -6.36
N ALA A 171 12.88 18.52 -7.61
CA ALA A 171 12.55 19.48 -8.65
C ALA A 171 11.54 18.82 -9.59
N ILE A 172 10.31 19.34 -9.60
CA ILE A 172 9.17 18.80 -10.35
C ILE A 172 8.96 19.69 -11.57
N ARG A 173 8.73 19.07 -12.73
CA ARG A 173 8.26 19.75 -13.94
C ARG A 173 7.12 18.96 -14.58
N GLN A 174 6.06 19.67 -14.95
CA GLN A 174 4.95 19.13 -15.74
C GLN A 174 4.85 19.89 -17.06
N ASN A 175 4.56 19.18 -18.15
CA ASN A 175 4.33 19.74 -19.47
C ASN A 175 3.03 19.17 -20.02
N LEU A 176 1.99 20.01 -20.16
CA LEU A 176 0.68 19.63 -20.66
C LEU A 176 0.49 20.25 -22.05
N ALA A 177 1.25 19.74 -23.02
CA ALA A 177 1.34 20.24 -24.39
C ALA A 177 1.80 21.71 -24.47
N SER A 178 0.86 22.66 -24.49
CA SER A 178 1.12 24.10 -24.64
C SER A 178 1.50 24.81 -23.34
N VAL A 179 1.06 24.30 -22.19
CA VAL A 179 1.28 24.91 -20.88
C VAL A 179 2.30 24.11 -20.07
N SER A 180 3.07 24.76 -19.21
CA SER A 180 4.01 24.04 -18.33
C SER A 180 4.13 24.66 -16.94
N ALA A 181 4.51 23.83 -15.97
CA ALA A 181 4.74 24.26 -14.60
C ALA A 181 6.00 23.60 -14.02
N MET A 182 6.66 24.29 -13.10
CA MET A 182 7.83 23.78 -12.38
C MET A 182 7.77 24.24 -10.92
N GLY A 183 8.21 23.38 -10.00
CA GLY A 183 8.29 23.74 -8.59
C GLY A 183 9.09 22.76 -7.74
N PRO A 184 9.54 23.20 -6.55
CA PRO A 184 10.22 22.34 -5.59
C PRO A 184 9.23 21.56 -4.73
N ALA A 185 9.66 20.41 -4.20
CA ALA A 185 8.99 19.77 -3.06
C ALA A 185 9.99 19.09 -2.13
N VAL A 186 9.57 18.79 -0.91
CA VAL A 186 10.36 18.11 0.13
C VAL A 186 9.60 16.88 0.61
N ASP A 187 10.33 15.78 0.84
CA ASP A 187 9.83 14.68 1.66
C ASP A 187 10.64 14.58 2.95
N LEU A 188 10.00 14.24 4.06
CA LEU A 188 10.62 13.95 5.34
C LEU A 188 10.21 12.55 5.78
N GLY A 189 11.18 11.73 6.17
CA GLY A 189 10.95 10.36 6.63
C GLY A 189 11.64 10.09 7.96
N ALA A 190 10.99 9.25 8.78
CA ALA A 190 11.54 8.65 9.97
C ALA A 190 11.24 7.14 9.99
N MET A 191 12.13 6.37 10.60
CA MET A 191 11.94 4.94 10.80
C MET A 191 12.52 4.51 12.15
N ALA A 192 11.78 3.70 12.90
CA ALA A 192 12.17 3.17 14.20
C ALA A 192 11.93 1.66 14.27
N THR A 193 12.92 0.88 14.70
CA THR A 193 12.86 -0.58 14.78
C THR A 193 13.01 -1.06 16.21
N TRP A 194 11.93 -1.61 16.78
CA TRP A 194 11.86 -2.09 18.15
C TRP A 194 11.44 -3.56 18.20
N ARG A 195 12.26 -4.41 18.85
CA ARG A 195 12.00 -5.85 19.03
C ARG A 195 11.63 -6.60 17.72
N GLY A 196 12.27 -6.22 16.62
CA GLY A 196 12.05 -6.80 15.28
C GLY A 196 10.78 -6.33 14.56
N THR A 197 10.07 -5.35 15.12
CA THR A 197 8.97 -4.62 14.46
C THR A 197 9.47 -3.24 14.07
N SER A 198 9.24 -2.85 12.82
CA SER A 198 9.63 -1.54 12.29
C SER A 198 8.39 -0.65 12.16
N PHE A 199 8.56 0.61 12.51
CA PHE A 199 7.58 1.68 12.42
C PHE A 199 8.16 2.75 11.48
N GLY A 200 7.38 3.23 10.54
CA GLY A 200 7.75 4.32 9.64
C GLY A 200 6.74 5.45 9.68
N VAL A 201 7.22 6.67 9.50
CA VAL A 201 6.39 7.86 9.28
C VAL A 201 7.04 8.64 8.14
N VAL A 202 6.26 9.04 7.15
CA VAL A 202 6.73 9.82 6.00
C VAL A 202 5.70 10.89 5.67
N GLU A 203 6.18 12.10 5.47
CA GLU A 203 5.42 13.21 4.92
C GLU A 203 6.04 13.57 3.57
N GLN A 204 5.26 13.51 2.50
CA GLN A 204 5.75 13.65 1.12
C GLN A 204 5.15 14.87 0.42
N ASN A 205 5.89 15.35 -0.58
CA ASN A 205 5.47 16.40 -1.51
C ASN A 205 5.09 17.73 -0.82
N ILE A 206 5.78 18.07 0.29
CA ILE A 206 5.65 19.36 0.96
C ILE A 206 6.24 20.44 0.04
N GLY A 207 5.41 21.33 -0.51
CA GLY A 207 5.87 22.37 -1.43
C GLY A 207 4.77 23.38 -1.80
N PRO A 208 5.12 24.47 -2.51
CA PRO A 208 4.15 25.40 -3.05
C PRO A 208 3.29 24.76 -4.15
N SER A 209 2.15 25.37 -4.44
CA SER A 209 1.34 25.02 -5.61
C SER A 209 2.12 25.25 -6.91
N LEU A 210 1.95 24.36 -7.90
CA LEU A 210 2.52 24.58 -9.23
C LEU A 210 1.62 25.53 -10.02
N SER A 211 2.22 26.57 -10.62
CA SER A 211 1.52 27.52 -11.47
C SER A 211 1.75 27.20 -12.94
N PHE A 212 0.67 27.11 -13.73
CA PHE A 212 0.72 26.97 -15.18
C PHE A 212 0.56 28.36 -15.81
N ASP A 213 1.61 28.78 -16.52
CA ASP A 213 1.72 30.05 -17.26
C ASP A 213 1.31 31.30 -16.44
N GLY A 214 1.50 31.26 -15.12
CA GLY A 214 1.26 32.37 -14.19
C GLY A 214 -0.22 32.71 -13.91
N SER A 215 -1.17 31.97 -14.50
CA SER A 215 -2.60 32.28 -14.42
C SER A 215 -3.36 31.44 -13.39
N THR A 216 -3.03 30.15 -13.28
CA THR A 216 -3.73 29.18 -12.44
C THR A 216 -2.72 28.34 -11.67
N SER A 217 -2.96 28.13 -10.38
CA SER A 217 -2.06 27.41 -9.49
C SER A 217 -2.79 26.30 -8.76
N TYR A 218 -2.21 25.10 -8.76
CA TYR A 218 -2.81 23.91 -8.17
C TYR A 218 -1.87 23.30 -7.11
N PRO A 219 -2.36 22.90 -5.92
CA PRO A 219 -1.52 22.31 -4.88
C PRO A 219 -0.89 20.99 -5.32
N LEU A 220 0.25 20.64 -4.71
CA LEU A 220 0.87 19.31 -4.87
C LEU A 220 0.10 18.25 -4.07
N PRO A 221 0.16 16.96 -4.44
CA PRO A 221 -0.39 15.84 -3.67
C PRO A 221 0.46 15.59 -2.42
N HIS A 222 0.32 16.47 -1.44
CA HIS A 222 0.85 16.27 -0.09
C HIS A 222 0.23 15.00 0.50
N GLN A 223 1.05 14.17 1.13
CA GLN A 223 0.56 12.95 1.79
C GLN A 223 1.35 12.65 3.05
N LEU A 224 0.62 12.36 4.13
CA LEU A 224 1.16 11.78 5.35
C LEU A 224 0.93 10.26 5.32
N ARG A 225 1.97 9.49 5.59
CA ARG A 225 1.93 8.03 5.56
C ARG A 225 2.53 7.45 6.83
N LEU A 226 1.82 6.51 7.43
CA LEU A 226 2.23 5.76 8.63
C LEU A 226 2.38 4.30 8.24
N GLY A 227 3.45 3.62 8.69
CA GLY A 227 3.71 2.23 8.31
C GLY A 227 4.20 1.38 9.47
N LEU A 228 3.80 0.11 9.46
CA LEU A 228 4.27 -0.94 10.36
C LEU A 228 4.79 -2.10 9.52
N SER A 229 5.91 -2.71 9.89
CA SER A 229 6.29 -4.01 9.36
C SER A 229 6.93 -4.93 10.39
N ARG A 230 6.88 -6.23 10.11
CA ARG A 230 7.54 -7.25 10.94
C ARG A 230 7.93 -8.47 10.13
N SER A 231 9.18 -8.87 10.27
CA SER A 231 9.66 -10.18 9.81
C SER A 231 9.32 -11.26 10.85
N VAL A 232 8.68 -12.34 10.39
CA VAL A 232 8.30 -13.53 11.16
C VAL A 232 8.86 -14.79 10.47
N ALA A 233 8.66 -15.96 11.08
CA ALA A 233 9.17 -17.24 10.56
C ALA A 233 10.67 -17.20 10.19
N GLU A 234 11.50 -16.71 11.12
CA GLU A 234 12.96 -16.57 10.95
C GLU A 234 13.37 -15.68 9.75
N GLY A 235 12.51 -14.75 9.34
CA GLY A 235 12.75 -13.82 8.21
C GLY A 235 12.20 -14.31 6.87
N ARG A 236 11.60 -15.50 6.82
CA ARG A 236 10.98 -16.05 5.60
C ARG A 236 9.71 -15.30 5.20
N VAL A 237 8.97 -14.74 6.15
CA VAL A 237 7.75 -13.97 5.89
C VAL A 237 7.91 -12.58 6.47
N LEU A 238 7.72 -11.56 5.64
CA LEU A 238 7.57 -10.16 6.05
C LEU A 238 6.10 -9.78 5.91
N LEU A 239 5.53 -9.22 6.96
CA LEU A 239 4.21 -8.59 6.96
C LEU A 239 4.38 -7.07 7.05
N ALA A 240 3.61 -6.31 6.29
CA ALA A 240 3.59 -4.86 6.30
C ALA A 240 2.15 -4.34 6.25
N THR A 241 1.91 -3.18 6.87
CA THR A 241 0.69 -2.41 6.67
C THR A 241 0.99 -0.92 6.75
N ASP A 242 0.42 -0.15 5.83
CA ASP A 242 0.52 1.30 5.80
C ASP A 242 -0.88 1.91 5.88
N TYR A 243 -0.98 3.10 6.48
CA TYR A 243 -2.14 3.98 6.44
C TYR A 243 -1.73 5.31 5.81
N ASN A 244 -2.39 5.68 4.72
CA ASN A 244 -2.03 6.81 3.87
C ASN A 244 -3.13 7.87 3.91
N MET A 245 -2.70 9.12 4.04
CA MET A 245 -3.55 10.30 4.14
C MET A 245 -3.06 11.34 3.11
N PRO A 246 -3.41 11.16 1.83
CA PRO A 246 -3.23 12.19 0.81
C PRO A 246 -4.18 13.37 1.04
N SER A 247 -3.81 14.54 0.51
CA SER A 247 -4.62 15.77 0.57
C SER A 247 -5.66 15.89 -0.55
N ASP A 248 -5.50 15.10 -1.63
CA ASP A 248 -6.23 15.21 -2.90
C ASP A 248 -7.00 13.94 -3.30
N TYR A 249 -7.05 12.95 -2.40
CA TYR A 249 -7.70 11.66 -2.64
C TYR A 249 -8.21 11.03 -1.34
N TYR A 250 -8.93 9.91 -1.46
CA TYR A 250 -9.38 9.14 -0.30
C TYR A 250 -8.20 8.60 0.51
N LYS A 251 -8.41 8.50 1.82
CA LYS A 251 -7.45 7.87 2.74
C LYS A 251 -7.49 6.37 2.52
N ASP A 252 -6.33 5.72 2.50
CA ASP A 252 -6.25 4.29 2.19
C ASP A 252 -5.44 3.50 3.23
N VAL A 253 -5.81 2.25 3.40
CA VAL A 253 -5.05 1.24 4.15
C VAL A 253 -4.47 0.25 3.14
N ARG A 254 -3.17 0.00 3.24
CA ARG A 254 -2.46 -1.01 2.46
C ARG A 254 -2.00 -2.12 3.39
N VAL A 255 -2.13 -3.36 2.93
CA VAL A 255 -1.69 -4.57 3.65
C VAL A 255 -0.87 -5.40 2.68
N GLY A 256 0.34 -5.79 3.08
CA GLY A 256 1.30 -6.48 2.22
C GLY A 256 1.98 -7.65 2.93
N ALA A 257 2.28 -8.71 2.16
CA ALA A 257 3.06 -9.85 2.60
C ALA A 257 4.13 -10.22 1.57
N GLU A 258 5.33 -10.55 2.02
CA GLU A 258 6.44 -11.07 1.22
C GLU A 258 6.93 -12.40 1.80
N LEU A 259 6.83 -13.48 1.02
CA LEU A 259 7.30 -14.82 1.34
C LEU A 259 8.57 -15.14 0.54
N ARG A 260 9.70 -15.30 1.23
CA ARG A 260 10.95 -15.85 0.68
C ARG A 260 10.84 -17.37 0.59
N ALA A 261 10.25 -17.88 -0.49
CA ALA A 261 10.09 -19.31 -0.75
C ALA A 261 11.45 -20.01 -0.97
N HIS A 262 12.40 -19.31 -1.58
CA HIS A 262 13.79 -19.72 -1.76
C HIS A 262 14.72 -18.53 -1.45
N PRO A 263 16.00 -18.71 -1.08
CA PRO A 263 16.97 -17.60 -0.97
C PRO A 263 17.04 -16.66 -2.18
N ASN A 264 16.64 -17.16 -3.36
CA ASN A 264 16.61 -16.42 -4.63
C ASN A 264 15.21 -16.01 -5.10
N ILE A 265 14.13 -16.49 -4.47
CA ILE A 265 12.75 -16.31 -4.97
C ILE A 265 11.84 -15.81 -3.84
N SER A 266 11.24 -14.64 -4.09
CA SER A 266 10.24 -14.02 -3.23
C SER A 266 8.89 -13.94 -3.94
N LEU A 267 7.83 -14.38 -3.27
CA LEU A 267 6.45 -14.20 -3.70
C LEU A 267 5.81 -13.11 -2.84
N ARG A 268 4.96 -12.28 -3.44
CA ARG A 268 4.34 -11.13 -2.77
C ARG A 268 2.86 -11.03 -3.09
N LEU A 269 2.10 -10.64 -2.07
CA LEU A 269 0.68 -10.36 -2.15
C LEU A 269 0.41 -9.04 -1.42
N GLY A 270 -0.42 -8.21 -2.02
CA GLY A 270 -0.87 -6.94 -1.45
C GLY A 270 -2.37 -6.76 -1.59
N TYR A 271 -2.92 -5.87 -0.77
CA TYR A 271 -4.28 -5.37 -0.89
C TYR A 271 -4.32 -3.89 -0.48
N ARG A 272 -4.91 -3.05 -1.34
CA ARG A 272 -5.21 -1.63 -1.06
C ARG A 272 -6.72 -1.49 -0.83
N ARG A 273 -7.10 -0.78 0.25
CA ARG A 273 -8.49 -0.48 0.58
C ARG A 273 -8.67 0.98 0.96
N GLU A 274 -9.55 1.68 0.26
CA GLU A 274 -9.87 3.07 0.52
C GLU A 274 -10.99 3.22 1.55
N ILE A 275 -10.91 4.28 2.35
CA ILE A 275 -11.85 4.59 3.42
C ILE A 275 -12.84 5.64 2.90
N GLY A 276 -14.10 5.23 2.78
CA GLY A 276 -15.19 6.08 2.29
C GLY A 276 -15.56 5.84 0.82
N ALA A 277 -14.65 5.27 0.02
CA ALA A 277 -14.86 4.96 -1.40
C ALA A 277 -14.75 3.44 -1.65
N GLY A 278 -15.83 2.71 -1.35
CA GLY A 278 -15.83 1.25 -1.33
C GLY A 278 -15.70 0.58 -2.70
N ASP A 279 -16.05 1.29 -3.77
CA ASP A 279 -16.05 0.82 -5.16
C ASP A 279 -15.01 1.57 -6.03
N ASP A 280 -14.10 2.33 -5.41
CA ASP A 280 -13.03 3.04 -6.12
C ASP A 280 -12.12 2.05 -6.88
N PRO A 281 -11.73 2.32 -8.14
CA PRO A 281 -10.86 1.44 -8.92
C PRO A 281 -9.49 1.20 -8.28
N GLY A 282 -8.99 2.12 -7.43
CA GLY A 282 -7.79 1.95 -6.63
C GLY A 282 -7.88 0.85 -5.55
N ASN A 283 -9.08 0.32 -5.27
CA ASN A 283 -9.26 -0.86 -4.43
C ASN A 283 -8.91 -2.14 -5.20
N GLY A 284 -7.89 -2.87 -4.75
CA GLY A 284 -7.48 -4.07 -5.46
C GLY A 284 -6.45 -4.92 -4.73
N MET A 285 -6.31 -6.15 -5.20
CA MET A 285 -5.15 -6.99 -4.88
C MET A 285 -3.94 -6.57 -5.72
N SER A 286 -2.74 -6.90 -5.27
CA SER A 286 -1.53 -6.83 -6.09
C SER A 286 -0.71 -8.10 -5.90
N TYR A 287 -0.03 -8.52 -6.95
CA TYR A 287 0.82 -9.71 -6.95
C TYR A 287 2.25 -9.32 -7.32
N GLY A 288 3.24 -10.01 -6.74
CA GLY A 288 4.63 -9.76 -7.09
C GLY A 288 5.52 -10.99 -7.05
N LEU A 289 6.50 -11.02 -7.95
CA LEU A 289 7.57 -12.03 -8.02
C LEU A 289 8.91 -11.30 -7.96
N GLY A 290 9.81 -11.75 -7.08
CA GLY A 290 11.15 -11.24 -6.94
C GLY A 290 12.20 -12.32 -7.15
N ILE A 291 13.09 -12.12 -8.11
CA ILE A 291 14.23 -12.98 -8.39
C ILE A 291 15.50 -12.25 -7.93
N ASN A 292 16.23 -12.86 -6.99
CA ASN A 292 17.45 -12.31 -6.40
C ASN A 292 18.62 -13.21 -6.78
N PHE A 293 19.60 -12.69 -7.51
CA PHE A 293 20.78 -13.43 -7.95
C PHE A 293 22.05 -12.61 -7.70
N ARG A 294 22.81 -13.02 -6.68
CA ARG A 294 24.02 -12.34 -6.22
C ARG A 294 23.73 -10.86 -5.91
N GLN A 295 24.33 -9.92 -6.65
CA GLN A 295 24.13 -8.48 -6.54
C GLN A 295 22.86 -7.95 -7.23
N MET A 296 22.22 -8.76 -8.08
CA MET A 296 21.07 -8.35 -8.89
C MET A 296 19.75 -8.74 -8.22
N ASN A 297 18.78 -7.83 -8.25
CA ASN A 297 17.37 -8.14 -8.01
C ASN A 297 16.53 -7.74 -9.23
N ILE A 298 15.60 -8.60 -9.62
CA ILE A 298 14.57 -8.33 -10.62
C ILE A 298 13.24 -8.57 -9.93
N ASP A 299 12.41 -7.54 -9.84
CA ASP A 299 11.10 -7.63 -9.22
C ASP A 299 10.02 -7.20 -10.21
N TYR A 300 9.07 -8.10 -10.47
CA TYR A 300 7.88 -7.88 -11.26
C TYR A 300 6.67 -7.74 -10.34
N ALA A 301 5.74 -6.85 -10.69
CA ALA A 301 4.42 -6.79 -10.09
C ALA A 301 3.33 -6.59 -11.13
N MET A 302 2.16 -7.08 -10.75
CA MET A 302 0.90 -6.95 -11.47
C MET A 302 -0.15 -6.45 -10.46
N THR A 303 -0.77 -5.33 -10.79
CA THR A 303 -1.92 -4.78 -10.07
C THR A 303 -3.10 -4.82 -11.04
N PRO A 304 -4.03 -5.78 -10.89
CA PRO A 304 -5.27 -5.79 -11.65
C PRO A 304 -6.05 -4.51 -11.38
N ASP A 305 -6.62 -3.93 -12.43
CA ASP A 305 -7.51 -2.79 -12.34
C ASP A 305 -8.95 -3.23 -12.66
N ASN A 306 -9.93 -2.71 -11.93
CA ASN A 306 -11.33 -3.12 -12.08
C ASN A 306 -12.07 -2.35 -13.19
N GLN A 307 -11.47 -1.29 -13.75
CA GLN A 307 -12.08 -0.39 -14.74
C GLN A 307 -11.15 -0.10 -15.95
N PHE A 308 -9.85 -0.29 -15.80
CA PHE A 308 -8.83 -0.09 -16.83
C PHE A 308 -8.04 -1.39 -17.13
N ALA A 309 -6.91 -1.27 -17.84
CA ALA A 309 -6.00 -2.39 -18.08
C ALA A 309 -5.12 -2.66 -16.85
N ASP A 310 -4.78 -3.94 -16.63
CA ASP A 310 -3.83 -4.38 -15.62
C ASP A 310 -2.52 -3.59 -15.67
N VAL A 311 -2.07 -3.11 -14.51
CA VAL A 311 -0.81 -2.37 -14.41
C VAL A 311 0.33 -3.35 -14.17
N HIS A 312 1.26 -3.40 -15.11
CA HIS A 312 2.48 -4.20 -15.01
C HIS A 312 3.69 -3.30 -14.70
N ARG A 313 4.48 -3.71 -13.70
CA ARG A 313 5.71 -3.01 -13.28
C ARG A 313 6.87 -3.99 -13.27
N LEU A 314 7.89 -3.72 -14.08
CA LEU A 314 9.17 -4.40 -14.03
C LEU A 314 10.20 -3.50 -13.37
N SER A 315 10.96 -4.04 -12.42
CA SER A 315 12.04 -3.31 -11.77
C SER A 315 13.31 -4.14 -11.66
N PHE A 316 14.42 -3.43 -11.73
CA PHE A 316 15.77 -3.95 -11.65
C PHE A 316 16.54 -3.21 -10.55
N GLY A 317 17.41 -3.92 -9.84
CA GLY A 317 18.39 -3.32 -8.94
C GLY A 317 19.71 -4.07 -9.01
N TYR A 318 20.80 -3.34 -8.80
CA TYR A 318 22.16 -3.87 -8.75
C TYR A 318 22.95 -3.20 -7.61
N SER A 319 23.44 -4.01 -6.68
CA SER A 319 24.26 -3.56 -5.55
C SER A 319 25.76 -3.70 -5.87
N PHE A 320 26.49 -2.59 -5.87
CA PHE A 320 27.93 -2.55 -6.13
C PHE A 320 28.72 -3.01 -4.90
N GLY A 321 29.16 -4.26 -4.94
CA GLY A 321 30.07 -4.85 -3.97
C GLY A 321 30.26 -6.34 -4.25
N SER A 322 31.19 -6.98 -3.54
CA SER A 322 31.16 -8.45 -3.49
C SER A 322 29.94 -8.87 -2.68
N GLY A 323 29.00 -9.57 -3.33
CA GLY A 323 27.99 -10.34 -2.59
C GLY A 323 28.72 -11.22 -1.59
N ALA A 324 28.23 -11.23 -0.34
CA ALA A 324 28.99 -11.59 0.85
C ALA A 324 30.12 -12.58 0.56
N THR A 325 31.37 -12.13 0.67
CA THR A 325 32.50 -13.05 0.81
C THR A 325 32.19 -13.85 2.06
N GLU A 326 31.76 -15.10 1.86
CA GLU A 326 31.72 -16.07 2.92
C GLU A 326 33.14 -16.14 3.46
N LYS A 327 33.35 -15.46 4.59
CA LYS A 327 34.54 -15.66 5.39
C LYS A 327 34.43 -17.11 5.84
N GLU A 328 35.07 -18.00 5.07
CA GLU A 328 35.44 -19.32 5.55
C GLU A 328 35.86 -19.13 7.01
N PRO A 329 35.20 -19.81 7.96
CA PRO A 329 35.55 -19.66 9.35
C PRO A 329 36.97 -20.19 9.51
N LYS A 330 37.96 -19.28 9.45
CA LYS A 330 39.38 -19.58 9.63
C LYS A 330 39.45 -20.56 10.80
N PRO A 331 39.93 -21.80 10.59
CA PRO A 331 39.81 -22.84 11.60
C PRO A 331 40.43 -22.29 12.87
N LYS A 332 39.63 -22.21 13.94
CA LYS A 332 40.11 -21.76 15.25
C LYS A 332 41.30 -22.64 15.56
N LYS A 333 42.50 -22.07 15.58
CA LYS A 333 43.69 -22.76 16.08
C LYS A 333 43.31 -23.29 17.46
N ARG A 334 43.26 -24.62 17.58
CA ARG A 334 43.07 -25.29 18.85
C ARG A 334 44.14 -24.74 19.79
N PRO A 335 43.83 -24.37 21.04
CA PRO A 335 44.85 -23.99 22.00
C PRO A 335 45.90 -25.10 22.03
N GLU A 336 47.17 -24.74 21.78
CA GLU A 336 48.25 -25.73 21.76
C GLU A 336 48.32 -26.43 23.11
N ASP A 337 48.38 -27.77 23.08
CA ASP A 337 48.36 -28.60 24.28
C ASP A 337 49.58 -28.27 25.14
N LYS A 338 49.36 -27.51 26.23
CA LYS A 338 50.37 -27.33 27.28
C LYS A 338 50.68 -28.70 27.89
N LYS A 339 51.87 -29.20 27.57
CA LYS A 339 52.45 -30.45 28.06
C LYS A 339 52.28 -30.55 29.59
N PRO A 340 51.73 -31.64 30.15
CA PRO A 340 51.55 -31.77 31.60
C PRO A 340 52.89 -31.76 32.34
N ALA A 341 52.93 -31.13 33.51
CA ALA A 341 54.07 -31.21 34.42
C ALA A 341 54.22 -32.63 35.03
N PRO A 342 55.42 -33.06 35.42
CA PRO A 342 55.63 -34.39 36.01
C PRO A 342 54.91 -34.58 37.36
N PRO A 343 54.49 -35.80 37.71
CA PRO A 343 53.81 -36.08 38.97
C PRO A 343 54.77 -36.04 40.18
N ALA A 344 54.25 -35.59 41.33
CA ALA A 344 54.95 -35.65 42.61
C ALA A 344 55.02 -37.09 43.17
N PRO A 345 56.05 -37.45 43.95
CA PRO A 345 56.27 -38.81 44.45
C PRO A 345 55.26 -39.26 45.52
N THR A 346 55.13 -40.58 45.65
CA THR A 346 54.08 -41.29 46.41
C THR A 346 54.62 -41.98 47.67
N GLY A 347 54.02 -41.76 48.85
CA GLY A 347 54.24 -42.63 50.04
C GLY A 347 53.94 -41.97 51.42
N PRO A 348 53.35 -42.68 52.42
CA PRO A 348 52.73 -42.07 53.62
C PRO A 348 53.37 -42.47 54.98
N PRO A 349 52.90 -41.96 56.15
CA PRO A 349 51.81 -42.58 56.96
C PRO A 349 50.78 -41.55 57.53
N VAL A 350 49.44 -41.76 57.62
CA VAL A 350 48.55 -42.68 58.42
C VAL A 350 48.13 -42.12 59.82
N ILE A 351 46.88 -42.48 60.25
CA ILE A 351 46.11 -42.19 61.52
C ILE A 351 44.98 -41.14 61.29
N ALA A 352 43.69 -41.34 61.65
CA ALA A 352 42.89 -42.53 61.98
C ALA A 352 41.36 -42.25 61.76
N GLU A 353 40.53 -43.28 61.87
CA GLU A 353 39.08 -43.32 61.57
C GLU A 353 38.19 -43.06 62.82
N VAL A 354 36.89 -42.73 62.65
CA VAL A 354 35.71 -43.27 63.40
C VAL A 354 34.40 -42.54 62.99
N VAL A 355 33.30 -43.31 62.92
CA VAL A 355 31.90 -42.88 62.65
C VAL A 355 30.97 -43.63 63.64
N PRO A 356 29.92 -43.01 64.22
CA PRO A 356 28.56 -43.53 63.99
C PRO A 356 27.39 -42.51 63.92
N LYS A 357 26.24 -43.05 63.47
CA LYS A 357 24.88 -42.51 63.18
C LYS A 357 23.89 -42.80 64.37
N PRO A 358 22.53 -42.89 64.22
CA PRO A 358 21.45 -41.98 63.71
C PRO A 358 20.17 -41.95 64.63
N VAL A 359 19.13 -41.12 64.36
CA VAL A 359 17.71 -41.38 64.79
C VAL A 359 16.61 -40.81 63.83
N GLU A 360 15.51 -41.56 63.65
CA GLU A 360 14.13 -41.27 63.12
C GLU A 360 13.13 -42.10 64.02
N PRO A 361 11.77 -42.09 63.94
CA PRO A 361 10.85 -41.48 62.96
C PRO A 361 9.51 -40.84 63.50
N LYS A 362 8.64 -40.39 62.58
CA LYS A 362 7.13 -40.55 62.40
C LYS A 362 6.17 -40.70 63.61
N PRO A 363 4.83 -40.35 63.54
CA PRO A 363 3.85 -40.71 62.46
C PRO A 363 2.73 -39.66 62.06
N VAL A 364 2.19 -39.61 60.81
CA VAL A 364 1.01 -40.32 60.16
C VAL A 364 -0.38 -39.91 60.75
N LYS A 365 -1.46 -39.52 60.02
CA LYS A 365 -2.31 -40.30 59.05
C LYS A 365 -3.39 -39.45 58.30
N ALA A 366 -3.66 -39.78 57.03
CA ALA A 366 -4.94 -39.94 56.24
C ALA A 366 -6.19 -39.01 56.44
N THR A 367 -7.22 -38.93 55.56
CA THR A 367 -7.74 -39.88 54.53
C THR A 367 -8.60 -39.20 53.41
N GLU A 368 -8.86 -39.98 52.33
CA GLU A 368 -9.84 -40.00 51.20
C GLU A 368 -11.27 -39.36 51.36
N VAL A 369 -12.22 -39.25 50.38
CA VAL A 369 -12.35 -39.43 48.90
C VAL A 369 -13.60 -38.68 48.35
N THR A 370 -13.78 -38.66 47.01
CA THR A 370 -14.84 -38.08 46.14
C THR A 370 -16.22 -38.81 46.22
N PRO A 371 -17.21 -38.74 45.26
CA PRO A 371 -17.49 -37.85 44.10
C PRO A 371 -18.99 -37.39 43.95
N LYS A 372 -19.33 -36.57 42.91
CA LYS A 372 -20.39 -36.85 41.88
C LYS A 372 -20.62 -35.68 40.87
N THR A 373 -21.43 -35.95 39.83
CA THR A 373 -21.43 -35.27 38.52
C THR A 373 -22.87 -35.11 37.95
N VAL A 374 -23.04 -34.24 36.93
CA VAL A 374 -24.15 -34.17 35.92
C VAL A 374 -25.45 -33.43 36.30
N ALA A 375 -25.82 -32.41 35.51
CA ALA A 375 -27.11 -32.29 34.80
C ALA A 375 -27.13 -31.07 33.84
N LEU A 376 -28.11 -31.04 32.91
CA LEU A 376 -28.18 -30.19 31.70
C LEU A 376 -29.62 -29.64 31.51
N ALA A 377 -29.79 -28.62 30.65
CA ALA A 377 -31.07 -28.19 30.00
C ALA A 377 -32.10 -27.46 30.92
N THR A 378 -33.03 -26.58 30.50
CA THR A 378 -33.42 -25.94 29.20
C THR A 378 -34.26 -24.64 29.49
N PRO A 379 -34.69 -23.82 28.49
CA PRO A 379 -35.02 -22.38 28.67
C PRO A 379 -36.54 -22.01 28.58
N THR A 380 -36.84 -20.80 28.01
CA THR A 380 -38.12 -20.16 27.58
C THR A 380 -38.98 -19.44 28.65
N PRO A 381 -39.79 -18.40 28.30
CA PRO A 381 -40.01 -17.78 26.98
C PRO A 381 -39.91 -16.23 26.89
N SER A 382 -39.88 -15.74 25.63
CA SER A 382 -40.02 -14.32 25.22
C SER A 382 -41.47 -13.82 25.27
N PRO A 383 -41.71 -12.52 25.05
CA PRO A 383 -42.90 -12.05 24.34
C PRO A 383 -42.61 -11.63 22.89
N ILE A 384 -43.62 -11.79 22.05
CA ILE A 384 -43.66 -11.62 20.59
C ILE A 384 -44.10 -10.20 20.20
N ALA A 385 -43.52 -9.61 19.14
CA ALA A 385 -44.20 -8.82 18.08
C ALA A 385 -43.16 -8.18 17.12
N GLN A 386 -43.40 -7.97 15.82
CA GLN A 386 -44.40 -8.44 14.85
C GLN A 386 -43.87 -8.15 13.42
N SER A 387 -44.21 -8.99 12.44
CA SER A 387 -44.11 -8.75 10.98
C SER A 387 -44.82 -9.94 10.27
N PRO A 388 -45.35 -9.86 9.03
CA PRO A 388 -45.37 -8.74 8.07
C PRO A 388 -46.80 -8.35 7.61
N ALA A 389 -46.90 -7.37 6.69
CA ALA A 389 -48.10 -7.14 5.88
C ALA A 389 -47.73 -6.92 4.40
N ALA A 390 -48.52 -7.48 3.48
CA ALA A 390 -48.19 -7.60 2.07
C ALA A 390 -48.85 -6.53 1.17
N SER A 391 -48.35 -6.48 -0.06
CA SER A 391 -48.74 -5.66 -1.21
C SER A 391 -50.24 -5.42 -1.46
N ALA A 392 -50.54 -4.23 -1.97
CA ALA A 392 -51.75 -3.87 -2.74
C ALA A 392 -51.33 -3.39 -4.16
N PRO A 393 -52.23 -3.38 -5.17
CA PRO A 393 -51.86 -3.43 -6.60
C PRO A 393 -51.46 -2.08 -7.23
N PRO A 394 -50.73 -2.08 -8.36
CA PRO A 394 -50.31 -0.87 -9.05
C PRO A 394 -51.47 -0.21 -9.82
N ALA A 395 -51.66 1.09 -9.61
CA ALA A 395 -52.61 1.91 -10.36
C ALA A 395 -51.90 2.78 -11.40
N ALA A 396 -52.45 2.79 -12.63
CA ALA A 396 -52.16 3.69 -13.76
C ALA A 396 -50.69 3.82 -14.22
N PHE A 397 -50.44 3.42 -15.48
CA PHE A 397 -49.22 3.79 -16.21
C PHE A 397 -49.13 5.31 -16.35
N SER A 398 -48.21 5.90 -15.58
CA SER A 398 -47.64 7.22 -15.88
C SER A 398 -46.39 7.00 -16.73
N ASP A 399 -46.28 7.70 -17.85
CA ASP A 399 -45.00 7.77 -18.57
C ASP A 399 -44.01 8.54 -17.69
N PHE A 400 -42.79 8.04 -17.56
CA PHE A 400 -41.69 8.72 -16.85
C PHE A 400 -40.74 9.34 -17.86
N VAL A 401 -40.18 10.49 -17.51
CA VAL A 401 -39.33 11.28 -18.40
C VAL A 401 -38.08 11.69 -17.66
N ILE A 402 -36.92 11.54 -18.31
CA ILE A 402 -35.64 11.96 -17.73
C ILE A 402 -35.33 13.35 -18.25
N VAL A 403 -35.18 14.29 -17.32
CA VAL A 403 -34.90 15.70 -17.58
C VAL A 403 -33.49 16.03 -17.12
N LEU A 404 -32.73 16.68 -18.01
CA LEU A 404 -31.42 17.27 -17.74
C LEU A 404 -31.63 18.80 -17.72
N PRO A 405 -31.63 19.47 -16.56
CA PRO A 405 -31.89 20.91 -16.46
C PRO A 405 -30.61 21.74 -16.30
N GLY A 406 -30.68 23.02 -16.65
CA GLY A 406 -29.66 24.02 -16.32
C GLY A 406 -28.75 24.47 -17.46
N PHE A 407 -29.16 24.26 -18.71
CA PHE A 407 -28.41 24.77 -19.87
C PHE A 407 -28.71 26.26 -20.09
N SER A 408 -27.66 27.07 -20.19
CA SER A 408 -27.78 28.53 -20.34
C SER A 408 -28.26 28.95 -21.73
N SER A 409 -28.03 28.13 -22.76
CA SER A 409 -28.46 28.39 -24.13
C SER A 409 -29.00 27.11 -24.81
N LYS A 410 -29.66 27.28 -25.96
CA LYS A 410 -30.19 26.14 -26.74
C LYS A 410 -29.05 25.35 -27.39
N GLU A 411 -27.98 26.03 -27.73
CA GLU A 411 -26.77 25.52 -28.38
C GLU A 411 -25.96 24.65 -27.40
N THR A 412 -25.87 25.04 -26.12
CA THR A 412 -25.28 24.20 -25.06
C THR A 412 -26.09 22.92 -24.85
N ALA A 413 -27.43 23.01 -24.82
CA ALA A 413 -28.29 21.82 -24.77
C ALA A 413 -28.15 20.91 -26.01
N GLN A 414 -27.93 21.48 -27.21
CA GLN A 414 -27.66 20.69 -28.42
C GLN A 414 -26.30 20.01 -28.42
N ALA A 415 -25.26 20.67 -27.88
CA ALA A 415 -23.94 20.07 -27.72
C ALA A 415 -24.00 18.85 -26.78
N GLU A 416 -24.76 18.94 -25.69
CA GLU A 416 -24.93 17.85 -24.73
C GLU A 416 -25.69 16.65 -25.33
N ILE A 417 -26.74 16.88 -26.12
CA ILE A 417 -27.43 15.81 -26.86
C ILE A 417 -26.44 15.05 -27.76
N LYS A 418 -25.52 15.76 -28.42
CA LYS A 418 -24.49 15.15 -29.27
C LYS A 418 -23.45 14.37 -28.46
N ALA A 419 -23.08 14.84 -27.27
CA ALA A 419 -22.22 14.11 -26.34
C ALA A 419 -22.89 12.81 -25.86
N LEU A 420 -24.18 12.84 -25.51
CA LEU A 420 -24.96 11.67 -25.11
C LEU A 420 -25.07 10.64 -26.25
N ASP A 421 -25.25 11.07 -27.50
CA ASP A 421 -25.28 10.19 -28.67
C ASP A 421 -23.92 9.50 -28.90
N LEU A 422 -22.81 10.24 -28.76
CA LEU A 422 -21.44 9.71 -28.82
C LEU A 422 -21.12 8.71 -27.68
N LEU A 423 -21.75 8.88 -26.52
CA LEU A 423 -21.68 7.95 -25.39
C LEU A 423 -22.65 6.74 -25.54
N GLY A 424 -23.33 6.62 -26.68
CA GLY A 424 -24.20 5.47 -27.00
C GLY A 424 -25.62 5.53 -26.44
N PHE A 425 -26.04 6.66 -25.86
CA PHE A 425 -27.41 6.84 -25.41
C PHE A 425 -28.35 7.06 -26.61
N ARG A 426 -29.57 6.51 -26.54
CA ARG A 426 -30.59 6.74 -27.58
C ARG A 426 -31.19 8.14 -27.43
N THR A 427 -30.70 9.09 -28.21
CA THR A 427 -31.11 10.51 -28.15
C THR A 427 -32.14 10.92 -29.22
N LYS A 428 -32.61 9.99 -30.07
CA LYS A 428 -33.46 10.29 -31.24
C LYS A 428 -34.78 11.01 -30.92
N ASP A 429 -35.33 10.83 -29.73
CA ASP A 429 -36.56 11.49 -29.28
C ASP A 429 -36.30 12.65 -28.30
N ALA A 430 -35.03 13.03 -28.09
CA ALA A 430 -34.66 14.08 -27.14
C ALA A 430 -35.19 15.45 -27.59
N ARG A 431 -35.90 16.13 -26.70
CA ARG A 431 -36.44 17.47 -26.93
C ARG A 431 -35.72 18.50 -26.07
N ILE A 432 -35.53 19.69 -26.60
CA ILE A 432 -35.02 20.83 -25.83
C ILE A 432 -36.21 21.74 -25.53
N GLU A 433 -36.51 21.89 -24.26
CA GLU A 433 -37.63 22.69 -23.75
C GLU A 433 -37.09 23.81 -22.85
N LYS A 434 -37.84 24.91 -22.75
CA LYS A 434 -37.43 26.06 -21.93
C LYS A 434 -37.88 25.83 -20.49
N ASP A 435 -36.94 25.72 -19.55
CA ASP A 435 -37.25 25.43 -18.15
C ASP A 435 -37.85 26.68 -17.48
N ALA A 436 -39.18 26.70 -17.40
CA ALA A 436 -39.93 27.80 -16.79
C ALA A 436 -39.80 27.88 -15.26
N ARG A 437 -39.21 26.88 -14.59
CA ARG A 437 -39.05 26.83 -13.14
C ARG A 437 -37.64 27.22 -12.68
N ARG A 438 -36.61 26.96 -13.49
CA ARG A 438 -35.19 27.19 -13.15
C ARG A 438 -34.49 28.22 -14.04
N GLY A 439 -35.08 28.59 -15.17
CA GLY A 439 -34.49 29.49 -16.15
C GLY A 439 -33.48 28.78 -17.06
N GLY A 440 -33.45 29.17 -18.34
CA GLY A 440 -32.65 28.51 -19.37
C GLY A 440 -33.39 27.37 -20.07
N TYR A 441 -32.65 26.34 -20.44
CA TYR A 441 -33.14 25.18 -21.20
C TYR A 441 -32.92 23.86 -20.45
N SER A 442 -33.76 22.89 -20.77
CA SER A 442 -33.68 21.51 -20.30
C SER A 442 -33.76 20.54 -21.47
N ILE A 443 -33.07 19.40 -21.37
CA ILE A 443 -33.17 18.29 -22.33
C ILE A 443 -34.07 17.22 -21.73
N THR A 444 -35.10 16.87 -22.50
CA THR A 444 -36.15 15.91 -22.15
C THR A 444 -35.92 14.65 -22.98
N LEU A 445 -35.44 13.57 -22.35
CA LEU A 445 -35.14 12.29 -23.00
C LEU A 445 -36.39 11.40 -23.17
N THR A 446 -36.29 10.34 -23.98
CA THR A 446 -37.42 9.47 -24.39
C THR A 446 -38.30 9.02 -23.21
N ARG A 447 -39.63 9.05 -23.41
CA ARG A 447 -40.62 8.58 -22.44
C ARG A 447 -40.42 7.09 -22.12
N MET A 448 -40.38 6.76 -20.85
CA MET A 448 -40.18 5.40 -20.34
C MET A 448 -41.42 4.91 -19.59
N ASN A 449 -41.93 3.74 -19.97
CA ASN A 449 -43.13 3.12 -19.39
C ASN A 449 -42.89 2.41 -18.03
N SER A 450 -41.74 2.65 -17.39
CA SER A 450 -41.38 2.05 -16.11
C SER A 450 -40.48 2.98 -15.30
N LYS A 451 -40.93 3.32 -14.09
CA LYS A 451 -40.19 4.16 -13.17
C LYS A 451 -38.81 3.59 -12.83
N GLY A 452 -38.73 2.30 -12.53
CA GLY A 452 -37.46 1.65 -12.17
C GLY A 452 -36.39 1.77 -13.26
N LYS A 453 -36.79 1.66 -14.54
CA LYS A 453 -35.86 1.85 -15.66
C LYS A 453 -35.46 3.32 -15.87
N ALA A 454 -36.37 4.26 -15.58
CA ALA A 454 -36.06 5.68 -15.59
C ALA A 454 -35.09 6.06 -14.45
N ASP A 455 -35.31 5.52 -13.25
CA ASP A 455 -34.44 5.69 -12.09
C ASP A 455 -33.05 5.05 -12.33
N GLU A 456 -32.97 3.85 -12.94
CA GLU A 456 -31.70 3.22 -13.36
C GLU A 456 -30.92 4.07 -14.37
N MET A 457 -31.61 4.59 -15.40
CA MET A 457 -30.99 5.41 -16.43
C MET A 457 -30.59 6.79 -15.90
N ALA A 458 -31.38 7.41 -15.02
CA ALA A 458 -31.01 8.63 -14.31
C ALA A 458 -29.80 8.40 -13.39
N ALA A 459 -29.73 7.27 -12.67
CA ALA A 459 -28.58 6.90 -11.85
C ALA A 459 -27.33 6.55 -12.69
N SER A 460 -27.49 6.12 -13.95
CA SER A 460 -26.38 5.96 -14.90
C SER A 460 -25.85 7.31 -15.37
N LEU A 461 -26.75 8.24 -15.73
CA LEU A 461 -26.39 9.61 -16.12
C LEU A 461 -25.75 10.40 -14.97
N GLN A 462 -26.26 10.27 -13.75
CA GLN A 462 -25.66 10.87 -12.54
C GLN A 462 -24.26 10.32 -12.25
N ARG A 463 -24.01 9.02 -12.49
CA ARG A 463 -22.67 8.42 -12.43
C ARG A 463 -21.70 8.95 -13.48
N MET A 464 -22.21 9.55 -14.56
CA MET A 464 -21.45 10.25 -15.60
C MET A 464 -21.48 11.78 -15.40
N SER A 465 -21.72 12.26 -14.18
CA SER A 465 -21.77 13.67 -13.79
C SER A 465 -22.91 14.53 -14.37
N PHE A 466 -23.85 13.94 -15.13
CA PHE A 466 -25.03 14.66 -15.61
C PHE A 466 -26.06 14.84 -14.49
N ARG A 467 -26.66 16.03 -14.40
CA ARG A 467 -27.75 16.32 -13.43
C ARG A 467 -29.10 15.78 -13.89
N ALA A 468 -29.22 14.47 -14.11
CA ALA A 468 -30.47 13.84 -14.50
C ALA A 468 -31.49 13.81 -13.35
N VAL A 469 -32.76 14.11 -13.64
CA VAL A 469 -33.90 14.01 -12.73
C VAL A 469 -35.02 13.24 -13.43
N VAL A 470 -35.73 12.37 -12.71
CA VAL A 470 -36.93 11.67 -13.22
C VAL A 470 -38.16 12.48 -12.85
N ASP A 471 -38.87 12.97 -13.86
CA ASP A 471 -40.17 13.63 -13.72
C ASP A 471 -41.29 12.74 -14.28
N LEU A 472 -42.52 12.97 -13.79
CA LEU A 472 -43.73 12.40 -14.36
C LEU A 472 -44.07 13.15 -15.66
N ALA A 473 -44.32 12.43 -16.76
CA ALA A 473 -44.77 13.05 -17.99
C ALA A 473 -46.09 13.81 -17.74
N GLN A 474 -46.08 15.11 -18.01
CA GLN A 474 -47.34 15.85 -18.10
C GLN A 474 -48.11 15.38 -19.35
N LYS A 475 -49.44 15.29 -19.20
CA LYS A 475 -50.36 14.78 -20.22
C LYS A 475 -50.49 15.73 -21.40
#